data_AF-A0A7R9EVL1-F1
#
_entry.id   AF-A0A7R9EVL1-F1
#
_cell.length_a   1.000
_cell.length_b   1.000
_cell.length_c   1.000
_cell.angle_alpha   90.00
_cell.angle_beta   90.00
_cell.angle_gamma   90.00
#
_symmetry.space_group_name_H-M   'P 1'
#
loop_
_entity.id
_entity.type
_entity.pdbx_description
1 polymer ?
#
loop_
_entity_poly.entity_id
_entity_poly.type
_entity_poly.pdbx_seq_one_letter_code
_entity_poly.pdbx_strand_id
1 'polypeptide(L)'
;MAVCAHLCVLFTFLVDWYRCTSLRNIRDNEEKDSAFRGMCQMITVNPAGVVAEFIFFCDAVASWVSPKPDLKEMFTKILHGFKNQVGEENWKRFADQFPLLLKERLTSMYGV
;
A
#
# COMPACT_ATOMS: atom_id res chain seq x y z
N MET A 1 12.38 -17.96 16.18
CA MET A 1 11.89 -18.68 14.97
C MET A 1 10.50 -18.22 14.49
N ALA A 2 9.67 -17.55 15.31
CA ALA A 2 8.32 -17.09 14.91
C ALA A 2 8.27 -15.86 13.97
N VAL A 3 9.33 -15.04 13.95
CA VAL A 3 9.41 -13.82 13.11
C VAL A 3 9.54 -14.13 11.61
N CYS A 4 10.06 -15.30 11.26
CA CYS A 4 10.26 -15.69 9.85
C CYS A 4 8.94 -16.13 9.17
N ALA A 5 8.03 -16.77 9.92
CA ALA A 5 6.75 -17.23 9.39
C ALA A 5 5.82 -16.06 9.02
N HIS A 6 5.77 -15.00 9.84
CA HIS A 6 4.96 -13.82 9.54
C HIS A 6 5.47 -13.06 8.31
N LEU A 7 6.80 -12.90 8.16
CA LEU A 7 7.37 -12.28 6.96
C LEU A 7 7.14 -13.14 5.70
N CYS A 8 7.27 -14.47 5.82
CA CYS A 8 7.10 -15.38 4.69
C CYS A 8 5.66 -15.45 4.20
N VAL A 9 4.66 -15.43 5.09
CA VAL A 9 3.25 -15.37 4.69
C VAL A 9 2.93 -14.04 4.01
N LEU A 10 3.44 -12.92 4.51
CA LEU A 10 3.23 -11.60 3.91
C LEU A 10 3.82 -11.50 2.50
N PHE A 11 5.05 -12.00 2.32
CA PHE A 11 5.75 -12.01 1.04
C PHE A 11 5.08 -12.97 0.05
N THR A 12 4.66 -14.17 0.50
CA THR A 12 3.96 -15.13 -0.38
C THR A 12 2.56 -14.64 -0.74
N PHE A 13 1.82 -14.02 0.18
CA PHE A 13 0.53 -13.39 -0.14
C PHE A 13 0.69 -12.23 -1.08
N LEU A 14 1.63 -11.31 -0.83
CA LEU A 14 1.86 -10.16 -1.72
C LEU A 14 2.33 -10.61 -3.09
N VAL A 15 3.22 -11.60 -3.19
CA VAL A 15 3.71 -12.15 -4.45
C VAL A 15 2.63 -12.95 -5.20
N ASP A 16 1.78 -13.75 -4.56
CA ASP A 16 0.66 -14.43 -5.25
C ASP A 16 -0.48 -13.44 -5.61
N TRP A 17 -0.69 -12.41 -4.78
CA TRP A 17 -1.60 -11.28 -5.03
C TRP A 17 -1.09 -10.39 -6.18
N TYR A 18 0.23 -10.20 -6.32
CA TYR A 18 0.87 -9.45 -7.41
C TYR A 18 1.04 -10.27 -8.69
N ARG A 19 1.34 -11.57 -8.57
CA ARG A 19 1.38 -12.52 -9.70
C ARG A 19 -0.02 -12.70 -10.28
N CYS A 20 -1.07 -12.44 -9.50
CA CYS A 20 -2.38 -12.04 -10.01
C CYS A 20 -2.32 -10.61 -10.56
N THR A 21 -1.91 -10.49 -11.80
CA THR A 21 -2.15 -9.35 -12.71
C THR A 21 -3.66 -9.14 -12.99
N SER A 22 -4.51 -9.33 -11.98
CA SER A 22 -5.97 -9.38 -12.05
C SER A 22 -6.66 -8.37 -11.14
N LEU A 23 -6.00 -7.80 -10.11
CA LEU A 23 -6.65 -6.81 -9.24
C LEU A 23 -6.75 -5.40 -9.81
N ARG A 24 -5.94 -5.07 -10.82
CA ARG A 24 -6.16 -3.86 -11.63
C ARG A 24 -7.49 -3.92 -12.42
N ASN A 25 -8.07 -5.11 -12.58
CA ASN A 25 -9.30 -5.35 -13.35
C ASN A 25 -10.46 -5.91 -12.51
N ILE A 26 -10.23 -6.16 -11.21
CA ILE A 26 -11.30 -6.53 -10.28
C ILE A 26 -12.01 -5.24 -9.85
N ARG A 27 -13.31 -5.17 -10.14
CA ARG A 27 -14.20 -4.09 -9.67
C ARG A 27 -14.09 -3.97 -8.15
N ASP A 28 -14.10 -2.74 -7.65
CA ASP A 28 -14.13 -2.45 -6.22
C ASP A 28 -15.34 -3.18 -5.57
N ASN A 29 -15.09 -4.34 -4.96
CA ASN A 29 -16.09 -5.18 -4.29
C ASN A 29 -15.77 -5.26 -2.77
N GLU A 30 -16.67 -5.85 -1.99
CA GLU A 30 -16.48 -5.98 -0.53
C GLU A 30 -15.29 -6.88 -0.14
N GLU A 31 -14.90 -7.82 -0.99
CA GLU A 31 -13.72 -8.66 -0.76
C GLU A 31 -12.42 -7.86 -0.90
N LYS A 32 -12.33 -6.96 -1.89
CA LYS A 32 -11.21 -6.03 -2.07
C LYS A 32 -11.12 -5.10 -0.87
N ASP A 33 -12.24 -4.52 -0.41
CA ASP A 33 -12.27 -3.68 0.78
C ASP A 33 -11.74 -4.43 2.01
N SER A 34 -12.22 -5.66 2.24
CA SER A 34 -11.79 -6.51 3.36
C SER A 34 -10.30 -6.89 3.27
N ALA A 35 -9.80 -7.23 2.08
CA ALA A 35 -8.40 -7.57 1.86
C ALA A 35 -7.47 -6.38 2.11
N PHE A 36 -7.82 -5.19 1.61
CA PHE A 36 -7.04 -3.98 1.86
C PHE A 36 -7.05 -3.58 3.34
N ARG A 37 -8.17 -3.76 4.06
CA ARG A 37 -8.20 -3.55 5.52
C ARG A 37 -7.24 -4.48 6.25
N GLY A 38 -7.22 -5.77 5.88
CA GLY A 38 -6.28 -6.74 6.44
C GLY A 38 -4.83 -6.33 6.17
N MET A 39 -4.52 -5.93 4.92
CA MET A 39 -3.20 -5.45 4.55
C MET A 39 -2.79 -4.19 5.33
N CYS A 40 -3.70 -3.23 5.47
CA CYS A 40 -3.48 -2.02 6.27
C CYS A 40 -3.16 -2.36 7.74
N GLN A 41 -3.91 -3.28 8.35
CA GLN A 41 -3.64 -3.73 9.71
C GLN A 41 -2.25 -4.37 9.84
N MET A 42 -1.87 -5.23 8.89
CA MET A 42 -0.54 -5.85 8.91
C MET A 42 0.60 -4.82 8.77
N ILE A 43 0.44 -3.81 7.90
CA ILE A 43 1.41 -2.71 7.76
C ILE A 43 1.53 -1.93 9.07
N THR A 44 0.42 -1.76 9.80
CA THR A 44 0.43 -1.06 11.10
C THR A 44 1.20 -1.86 12.16
N VAL A 45 1.19 -3.20 12.09
CA VAL A 45 1.92 -4.08 13.02
C VAL A 45 3.41 -4.17 12.69
N ASN A 46 3.79 -4.16 11.41
CA ASN A 46 5.20 -4.21 10.99
C ASN A 46 5.44 -3.40 9.71
N PRO A 47 5.58 -2.07 9.81
CA PRO A 47 5.79 -1.21 8.64
C PRO A 47 7.17 -1.43 8.00
N ALA A 48 8.18 -1.82 8.78
CA ALA A 48 9.54 -2.08 8.29
C ALA A 48 9.59 -3.25 7.29
N GLY A 49 8.72 -4.26 7.45
CA GLY A 49 8.64 -5.40 6.54
C GLY A 49 8.04 -5.09 5.17
N VAL A 50 7.36 -3.95 5.03
CA VAL A 50 6.63 -3.58 3.80
C VAL A 50 7.35 -2.48 3.02
N VAL A 51 8.44 -1.91 3.54
CA VAL A 51 9.23 -0.85 2.88
C VAL A 51 9.62 -1.22 1.45
N ALA A 52 10.11 -2.46 1.25
CA ALA A 52 10.54 -2.95 -0.07
C ALA A 52 9.37 -3.10 -1.05
N GLU A 53 8.18 -3.44 -0.55
CA GLU A 53 6.96 -3.67 -1.33
C GLU A 53 6.02 -2.45 -1.28
N PHE A 54 6.47 -1.29 -0.77
CA PHE A 54 5.59 -0.15 -0.54
C PHE A 54 5.16 0.54 -1.84
N ILE A 55 6.02 0.49 -2.87
CA ILE A 55 5.69 1.00 -4.21
C ILE A 55 4.49 0.26 -4.81
N PHE A 56 4.40 -1.04 -4.53
CA PHE A 56 3.31 -1.89 -4.96
C PHE A 56 2.02 -1.54 -4.20
N PHE A 57 2.10 -1.38 -2.88
CA PHE A 57 0.97 -0.89 -2.10
C PHE A 57 0.45 0.47 -2.63
N CYS A 58 1.35 1.42 -2.93
CA CYS A 58 1.00 2.71 -3.53
C CYS A 58 0.25 2.58 -4.86
N ASP A 59 0.73 1.74 -5.79
CA ASP A 59 0.03 1.49 -7.08
C ASP A 59 -1.35 0.87 -6.86
N ALA A 60 -1.45 -0.07 -5.92
CA ALA A 60 -2.71 -0.72 -5.55
C ALA A 60 -3.71 0.28 -4.94
N VAL A 61 -3.26 1.19 -4.08
CA VAL A 61 -4.08 2.27 -3.50
C VAL A 61 -4.53 3.27 -4.58
N ALA A 62 -3.66 3.62 -5.53
CA ALA A 62 -4.02 4.52 -6.63
C ALA A 62 -4.95 3.89 -7.68
N SER A 63 -5.07 2.56 -7.69
CA SER A 63 -6.05 1.83 -8.52
C SER A 63 -7.50 2.02 -8.05
N TRP A 64 -7.71 2.40 -6.78
CA TRP A 64 -9.04 2.67 -6.25
C TRP A 64 -9.61 3.96 -6.84
N VAL A 65 -10.81 3.86 -7.44
CA VAL A 65 -11.49 5.03 -8.02
C VAL A 65 -12.33 5.76 -6.97
N SER A 66 -13.06 5.02 -6.14
CA SER A 66 -13.88 5.57 -5.05
C SER A 66 -13.81 4.66 -3.82
N PRO A 67 -12.70 4.70 -3.04
CA PRO A 67 -12.63 3.97 -1.79
C PRO A 67 -13.65 4.52 -0.79
N LYS A 68 -14.19 3.64 0.07
CA LYS A 68 -15.03 4.07 1.20
C LYS A 68 -14.23 5.04 2.10
N PRO A 69 -14.89 6.03 2.75
CA PRO A 69 -14.20 7.09 3.48
C PRO A 69 -13.30 6.57 4.62
N ASP A 70 -13.73 5.50 5.29
CA ASP A 70 -12.97 4.82 6.34
C ASP A 70 -11.73 4.11 5.79
N LEU A 71 -11.84 3.42 4.64
CA LEU A 71 -10.69 2.83 3.97
C LEU A 71 -9.70 3.89 3.48
N LYS A 72 -10.22 5.01 2.95
CA LYS A 72 -9.41 6.16 2.52
C LYS A 72 -8.63 6.76 3.70
N GLU A 73 -9.24 6.83 4.88
CA GLU A 73 -8.57 7.31 6.09
C GLU A 73 -7.43 6.35 6.49
N MET A 74 -7.64 5.04 6.40
CA MET A 74 -6.58 4.05 6.67
C MET A 74 -5.40 4.21 5.71
N PHE A 75 -5.65 4.38 4.41
CA PHE A 75 -4.59 4.64 3.42
C PHE A 75 -3.82 5.92 3.74
N THR A 76 -4.53 7.00 4.04
CA THR A 76 -3.92 8.28 4.44
C THR A 76 -3.00 8.08 5.65
N LYS A 77 -3.47 7.40 6.70
CA LYS A 77 -2.68 7.13 7.91
C LYS A 77 -1.41 6.35 7.61
N ILE A 78 -1.49 5.34 6.74
CA ILE A 78 -0.32 4.52 6.37
C ILE A 78 0.67 5.32 5.52
N LEU A 79 0.19 6.05 4.51
CA LEU A 79 1.05 6.84 3.62
C LEU A 79 1.79 7.95 4.39
N HIS A 80 1.08 8.70 5.24
CA HIS A 80 1.70 9.72 6.10
C HIS A 80 2.60 9.09 7.18
N GLY A 81 2.19 7.97 7.77
CA GLY A 81 3.02 7.22 8.72
C GLY A 81 4.35 6.77 8.11
N PHE A 82 4.30 6.24 6.89
CA PHE A 82 5.50 5.84 6.15
C PHE A 82 6.37 7.05 5.80
N LYS A 83 5.79 8.13 5.27
CA LYS A 83 6.49 9.39 4.98
C LYS A 83 7.22 9.94 6.20
N ASN A 84 6.57 9.93 7.36
CA ASN A 84 7.17 10.35 8.62
C ASN A 84 8.30 9.42 9.09
N GLN A 85 8.18 8.11 8.84
CA GLN A 85 9.17 7.12 9.23
C GLN A 85 10.44 7.18 8.37
N VAL A 86 10.31 7.32 7.05
CA VAL A 86 11.48 7.42 6.15
C VAL A 86 12.07 8.84 6.13
N GLY A 87 11.27 9.85 6.46
CA GLY A 87 11.63 11.26 6.41
C GLY A 87 11.46 11.86 5.01
N GLU A 88 11.29 13.19 4.92
CA GLU A 88 10.96 13.88 3.66
C GLU A 88 11.99 13.67 2.54
N GLU A 89 13.29 13.66 2.84
CA GLU A 89 14.33 13.47 1.82
C GLU A 89 14.29 12.06 1.22
N ASN A 90 14.14 11.03 2.06
CA ASN A 90 14.05 9.65 1.57
C ASN A 90 12.70 9.40 0.88
N TRP A 91 11.61 9.97 1.39
CA TRP A 91 10.31 9.94 0.72
C TRP A 91 10.40 10.54 -0.68
N LYS A 92 11.07 11.68 -0.83
CA LYS A 92 11.24 12.32 -2.15
C LYS A 92 12.02 11.43 -3.12
N ARG A 93 13.12 10.83 -2.68
CA ARG A 93 13.90 9.84 -3.46
C ARG A 93 13.10 8.58 -3.80
N PHE A 94 12.19 8.17 -2.92
CA PHE A 94 11.30 7.05 -3.14
C PHE A 94 10.18 7.39 -4.13
N ALA A 95 9.57 8.57 -3.96
CA ALA A 95 8.52 9.09 -4.84
C ALA A 95 9.04 9.44 -6.24
N ASP A 96 10.33 9.69 -6.41
CA ASP A 96 10.96 9.86 -7.73
C ASP A 96 11.10 8.53 -8.50
N GLN A 97 10.99 7.38 -7.82
CA GLN A 97 10.89 6.07 -8.47
C GLN A 97 9.46 5.77 -8.94
N PHE A 98 8.47 6.55 -8.49
CA PHE A 98 7.08 6.34 -8.89
C PHE A 98 6.84 6.83 -10.32
N PRO A 99 6.01 6.13 -11.11
CA PRO A 99 5.49 6.68 -12.35
C PRO A 99 4.78 8.03 -12.09
N LEU A 100 4.94 8.99 -13.00
CA LEU A 100 4.35 10.33 -12.89
C LEU A 100 2.86 10.31 -12.54
N LEU A 101 2.08 9.47 -13.24
CA LEU A 101 0.64 9.32 -13.02
C LEU A 101 0.29 8.82 -11.61
N LEU A 102 1.12 7.94 -11.04
CA LEU A 102 0.94 7.43 -9.69
C LEU A 102 1.18 8.54 -8.66
N LYS A 103 2.25 9.30 -8.84
CA LYS A 103 2.61 10.44 -7.98
C LYS A 103 1.50 11.48 -7.97
N GLU A 104 1.00 11.90 -9.13
CA GLU A 104 -0.09 12.87 -9.24
C GLU A 104 -1.37 12.38 -8.55
N ARG A 105 -1.74 11.11 -8.72
CA ARG A 105 -2.90 10.54 -8.03
C ARG A 105 -2.74 10.51 -6.52
N LEU A 106 -1.58 10.07 -6.03
CA LEU A 106 -1.34 10.00 -4.58
C LEU A 106 -1.37 11.39 -3.95
N THR A 107 -0.74 12.37 -4.59
CA THR A 107 -0.78 13.76 -4.11
C THR A 107 -2.19 14.34 -4.19
N SER A 108 -2.95 14.10 -5.27
CA SER A 108 -4.33 14.60 -5.41
C SER A 108 -5.31 13.95 -4.43
N MET A 109 -5.20 12.65 -4.20
CA MET A 109 -6.15 11.90 -3.37
C MET A 109 -5.82 11.90 -1.87
N TYR A 110 -4.54 11.89 -1.51
CA TYR A 110 -4.05 11.66 -0.14
C TYR A 110 -3.08 12.74 0.37
N GLY A 111 -2.62 13.67 -0.48
CA GLY A 111 -1.77 14.80 -0.08
C GLY A 111 -0.36 14.41 0.34
N VAL A 112 0.17 13.31 -0.19
CA VAL A 112 1.54 12.81 0.10
C VAL A 112 2.55 13.08 -1.00
#